data_AF-X1D708-F1
#
_entry.id   AF-X1D708-F1
#
_cell.length_a   1.000
_cell.length_b   1.000
_cell.length_c   1.000
_cell.angle_alpha   90.00
_cell.angle_beta   90.00
_cell.angle_gamma   90.00
#
_symmetry.space_group_name_H-M   'P 1'
#
loop_
_entity.id
_entity.type
_entity.pdbx_description
1 polymer ?
#
loop_
_entity_poly.entity_id
_entity_poly.type
_entity_poly.pdbx_seq_one_letter_code
_entity_poly.pdbx_strand_id
1 'polypeptide(L)'
;MDETMVRTFRQDQDNEIEDFKFLIEGFDEHFRVKLRPGLLEFLEDMSRHYRLAVFTAGKQAYARPILKHIDPQGKFFERMLFQHHCDQTTFAKDLTLIEKDLSNVVLLDNNPTAYSLQPRNGLPINDFYGENDLDRELATVSGFLKSSSNSRYCPDIRDAASQWQKNFYDTPKESPDEYLEEENTKEPSLEASDWEEDGGGTTCSVDDEDFGTDEDGDSDADGDNEGDGVDADM
;
A
#
# COMPACT_ATOMS: atom_id res chain seq x y z
N MET A 1 5.29 0.33 -3.89
CA MET A 1 4.22 1.27 -4.29
C MET A 1 4.60 1.81 -5.64
N ASP A 2 5.66 2.60 -5.70
CA ASP A 2 6.39 2.91 -6.93
C ASP A 2 6.92 1.63 -7.58
N GLU A 3 6.96 1.62 -8.92
CA GLU A 3 7.34 0.51 -9.82
C GLU A 3 6.57 -0.81 -9.60
N THR A 4 5.57 -0.82 -8.71
CA THR A 4 4.73 -1.97 -8.39
C THR A 4 3.26 -1.69 -8.70
N MET A 5 2.70 -0.61 -8.12
CA MET A 5 1.31 -0.17 -8.31
C MET A 5 1.22 1.04 -9.24
N VAL A 6 2.21 1.93 -9.17
CA VAL A 6 2.26 3.17 -9.93
C VAL A 6 3.67 3.43 -10.43
N ARG A 7 3.80 4.31 -11.42
CA ARG A 7 5.06 4.93 -11.83
C ARG A 7 4.89 6.44 -11.75
N THR A 8 5.90 7.13 -11.24
CA THR A 8 5.88 8.59 -11.12
C THR A 8 7.03 9.25 -11.89
N PHE A 9 6.71 10.33 -12.58
CA PHE A 9 7.63 11.07 -13.44
C PHE A 9 7.76 12.52 -12.96
N ARG A 10 8.98 13.06 -13.04
CA ARG A 10 9.26 14.50 -12.94
C ARG A 10 9.31 15.06 -14.36
N GLN A 11 8.90 16.32 -14.52
CA GLN A 11 8.71 16.95 -15.84
C GLN A 11 10.00 16.92 -16.67
N ASP A 12 9.89 16.42 -17.92
CA ASP A 12 10.76 16.65 -19.11
C ASP A 12 10.56 15.58 -20.22
N GLN A 13 9.71 14.57 -20.01
CA GLN A 13 9.33 13.63 -21.08
C GLN A 13 7.96 13.99 -21.68
N ASP A 14 7.98 14.44 -22.94
CA ASP A 14 6.83 14.87 -23.77
C ASP A 14 5.80 13.76 -24.11
N ASN A 15 5.92 12.57 -23.51
CA ASN A 15 4.92 11.52 -23.68
C ASN A 15 3.87 11.63 -22.57
N GLU A 16 2.67 12.09 -22.94
CA GLU A 16 1.48 12.31 -22.11
C GLU A 16 0.88 11.03 -21.47
N ILE A 17 1.69 10.15 -20.88
CA ILE A 17 1.22 8.91 -20.26
C ILE A 17 1.07 9.16 -18.75
N GLU A 18 0.05 9.93 -18.36
CA GLU A 18 -0.33 10.17 -16.96
C GLU A 18 -1.83 9.91 -16.73
N ASP A 19 -2.17 9.37 -15.55
CA ASP A 19 -3.57 9.28 -15.11
C ASP A 19 -3.95 10.47 -14.21
N PHE A 20 -3.01 10.96 -13.41
CA PHE A 20 -3.18 12.17 -12.60
C PHE A 20 -1.84 12.82 -12.23
N LYS A 21 -1.91 14.05 -11.70
CA LYS A 21 -0.75 14.78 -11.20
C LYS A 21 -1.06 15.54 -9.93
N PHE A 22 -0.04 15.81 -9.13
CA PHE A 22 -0.14 16.56 -7.89
C PHE A 22 1.10 17.41 -7.64
N LEU A 23 1.00 18.36 -6.72
CA LEU A 23 2.12 19.14 -6.20
C LEU A 23 2.44 18.66 -4.80
N ILE A 24 3.72 18.71 -4.43
CA ILE A 24 4.18 18.54 -3.06
C ILE A 24 4.63 19.90 -2.57
N GLU A 25 4.24 20.28 -1.37
CA GLU A 25 4.70 21.51 -0.74
C GLU A 25 6.23 21.53 -0.69
N GLY A 26 6.83 22.66 -1.10
CA GLY A 26 8.28 22.80 -1.26
C GLY A 26 8.83 22.40 -2.63
N PHE A 27 8.00 21.90 -3.55
CA PHE A 27 8.40 21.60 -4.93
C PHE A 27 7.55 22.40 -5.92
N ASP A 28 8.21 23.10 -6.84
CA ASP A 28 7.55 23.88 -7.91
C ASP A 28 7.08 23.01 -9.09
N GLU A 29 7.45 21.73 -9.10
CA GLU A 29 7.17 20.78 -10.18
C GLU A 29 5.99 19.86 -9.86
N HIS A 30 5.19 19.55 -10.89
CA HIS A 30 4.17 18.53 -10.79
C HIS A 30 4.77 17.12 -10.83
N PHE A 31 4.37 16.29 -9.88
CA PHE A 31 4.56 14.85 -9.93
C PHE A 31 3.43 14.24 -10.77
N ARG A 32 3.80 13.57 -11.85
CA ARG A 32 2.87 12.92 -12.78
C ARG A 32 2.84 11.43 -12.51
N VAL A 33 1.66 10.84 -12.36
CA VAL A 33 1.50 9.45 -11.92
C VAL A 33 0.75 8.67 -12.97
N LYS A 34 1.30 7.51 -13.32
CA LYS A 34 0.65 6.46 -14.11
C LYS A 34 0.34 5.29 -13.19
N LEU A 35 -0.91 4.86 -13.17
CA LEU A 35 -1.36 3.64 -12.49
C LEU A 35 -0.96 2.44 -13.34
N ARG A 36 -0.52 1.38 -12.67
CA ARG A 36 -0.29 0.10 -13.35
C ARG A 36 -1.61 -0.46 -13.85
N PRO A 37 -1.70 -0.91 -15.12
CA PRO A 37 -2.92 -1.49 -15.65
C PRO A 37 -3.51 -2.59 -14.74
N GLY A 38 -4.81 -2.49 -14.46
CA GLY A 38 -5.53 -3.43 -13.61
C GLY A 38 -5.40 -3.18 -12.09
N LEU A 39 -4.84 -2.04 -11.66
CA LEU A 39 -4.62 -1.74 -10.24
C LEU A 39 -5.93 -1.76 -9.42
N LEU A 40 -6.99 -1.09 -9.88
CA LEU A 40 -8.23 -1.02 -9.12
C LEU A 40 -8.90 -2.40 -9.04
N GLU A 41 -8.91 -3.15 -10.13
CA GLU A 41 -9.41 -4.52 -10.18
C GLU A 41 -8.59 -5.44 -9.26
N PHE A 42 -7.27 -5.27 -9.22
CA PHE A 42 -6.39 -5.98 -8.29
C PHE A 42 -6.76 -5.69 -6.83
N LEU A 43 -6.94 -4.43 -6.46
CA LEU A 43 -7.31 -4.05 -5.08
C LEU A 43 -8.70 -4.55 -4.70
N GLU A 44 -9.68 -4.46 -5.60
CA GLU A 44 -11.03 -5.00 -5.39
C GLU A 44 -11.05 -6.51 -5.21
N ASP A 45 -10.24 -7.22 -5.98
CA ASP A 45 -10.15 -8.67 -5.87
C ASP A 45 -9.39 -9.09 -4.61
N MET A 46 -8.23 -8.49 -4.35
CA MET A 46 -7.40 -8.87 -3.20
C MET A 46 -8.05 -8.51 -1.87
N SER A 47 -8.78 -7.39 -1.78
CA SER A 47 -9.50 -7.01 -0.55
C SER A 47 -10.58 -8.01 -0.11
N ARG A 48 -11.03 -8.91 -1.00
CA ARG A 48 -11.94 -10.02 -0.64
C ARG A 48 -11.23 -11.21 0.00
N HIS A 49 -9.92 -11.30 -0.15
CA HIS A 49 -9.11 -12.46 0.25
C HIS A 49 -8.02 -12.11 1.28
N TYR A 50 -7.58 -10.86 1.32
CA TYR A 50 -6.46 -10.38 2.11
C TYR A 50 -6.80 -9.04 2.75
N ARG A 51 -6.21 -8.79 3.93
CA ARG A 51 -6.10 -7.46 4.53
C ARG A 51 -4.95 -6.74 3.83
N LEU A 52 -5.21 -5.57 3.24
CA LEU A 52 -4.21 -4.87 2.45
C LEU A 52 -3.56 -3.77 3.27
N ALA A 53 -2.24 -3.66 3.14
CA ALA A 53 -1.44 -2.58 3.71
C ALA A 53 -0.49 -2.04 2.64
N VAL A 54 -0.21 -0.74 2.70
CA VAL A 54 0.86 -0.13 1.92
C VAL A 54 2.10 -0.03 2.79
N PHE A 55 3.24 -0.50 2.27
CA PHE A 55 4.54 -0.25 2.89
C PHE A 55 5.48 0.27 1.80
N THR A 56 5.81 1.56 1.83
CA THR A 56 6.64 2.22 0.82
C THR A 56 7.91 2.80 1.43
N ALA A 57 9.01 2.74 0.67
CA ALA A 57 10.25 3.47 0.98
C ALA A 57 10.16 4.97 0.61
N GLY A 58 9.05 5.40 -0.01
CA GLY A 58 8.75 6.80 -0.28
C GLY A 58 8.36 7.58 0.97
N LYS A 59 8.66 8.88 0.97
CA LYS A 59 8.27 9.80 2.05
C LYS A 59 6.75 9.97 2.09
N GLN A 60 6.20 10.18 3.29
CA GLN A 60 4.76 10.28 3.50
C GLN A 60 4.10 11.41 2.69
N ALA A 61 4.76 12.58 2.61
CA ALA A 61 4.28 13.72 1.83
C ALA A 61 4.10 13.41 0.34
N TYR A 62 4.89 12.50 -0.20
CA TYR A 62 4.81 12.01 -1.57
C TYR A 62 3.75 10.92 -1.74
N ALA A 63 3.75 9.92 -0.87
CA ALA A 63 2.91 8.74 -1.02
C ALA A 63 1.42 9.02 -0.70
N ARG A 64 1.13 9.88 0.28
CA ARG A 64 -0.26 10.14 0.71
C ARG A 64 -1.16 10.68 -0.40
N PRO A 65 -0.77 11.69 -1.20
CA PRO A 65 -1.57 12.16 -2.33
C PRO A 65 -1.93 11.05 -3.32
N ILE A 66 -0.97 10.18 -3.64
CA ILE A 66 -1.15 9.04 -4.55
C ILE A 66 -2.16 8.05 -3.97
N LEU A 67 -1.97 7.64 -2.71
CA LEU A 67 -2.86 6.70 -2.04
C LEU A 67 -4.27 7.25 -1.87
N LYS A 68 -4.41 8.55 -1.60
CA LYS A 68 -5.71 9.23 -1.54
C LYS A 68 -6.41 9.29 -2.89
N HIS A 69 -5.66 9.35 -4.00
CA HIS A 69 -6.25 9.25 -5.33
C HIS A 69 -6.74 7.83 -5.63
N ILE A 70 -5.96 6.81 -5.27
CA ILE A 70 -6.27 5.39 -5.50
C ILE A 70 -7.42 4.91 -4.61
N ASP A 71 -7.41 5.29 -3.33
CA ASP A 71 -8.35 4.84 -2.30
C ASP A 71 -8.94 6.03 -1.53
N PRO A 72 -9.77 6.88 -2.18
CA PRO A 72 -10.26 8.13 -1.59
C PRO A 72 -11.20 7.92 -0.39
N GLN A 73 -11.78 6.73 -0.26
CA GLN A 73 -12.71 6.38 0.80
C GLN A 73 -12.07 5.48 1.87
N GLY A 74 -10.79 5.14 1.76
CA GLY A 74 -10.12 4.22 2.69
C GLY A 74 -10.72 2.81 2.69
N LYS A 75 -11.20 2.35 1.53
CA LYS A 75 -11.87 1.05 1.36
C LYS A 75 -10.88 -0.12 1.36
N PHE A 76 -9.67 0.10 0.85
CA PHE A 76 -8.73 -0.97 0.54
C PHE A 76 -7.65 -1.14 1.60
N PHE A 77 -6.99 -0.06 2.02
CA PHE A 77 -5.78 -0.15 2.84
C PHE A 77 -6.07 0.07 4.33
N GLU A 78 -5.85 -0.97 5.15
CA GLU A 78 -6.00 -0.88 6.62
C GLU A 78 -4.82 -0.19 7.30
N ARG A 79 -3.62 -0.26 6.69
CA ARG A 79 -2.40 0.37 7.22
C ARG A 79 -1.56 0.96 6.11
N MET A 80 -0.85 2.04 6.44
CA MET A 80 0.09 2.72 5.55
C MET A 80 1.40 3.01 6.31
N LEU A 81 2.49 2.38 5.87
CA LEU A 81 3.83 2.57 6.39
C LEU A 81 4.69 3.25 5.31
N PHE A 82 5.43 4.25 5.73
CA PHE A 82 6.27 5.11 4.87
C PHE A 82 7.75 4.93 5.21
N GLN A 83 8.62 5.63 4.49
CA GLN A 83 10.08 5.56 4.62
C GLN A 83 10.61 5.52 6.07
N HIS A 84 10.05 6.34 6.96
CA HIS A 84 10.52 6.41 8.35
C HIS A 84 10.26 5.13 9.18
N HIS A 85 9.41 4.22 8.69
CA HIS A 85 9.20 2.89 9.26
C HIS A 85 10.15 1.83 8.69
N CYS A 86 10.87 2.13 7.60
CA CYS A 86 11.86 1.21 7.06
C CYS A 86 13.12 1.19 7.92
N ASP A 87 13.95 0.16 7.72
CA ASP A 87 15.33 0.18 8.17
C ASP A 87 16.07 1.38 7.57
N GLN A 88 16.73 2.17 8.42
CA GLN A 88 17.33 3.44 8.04
C GLN A 88 18.54 3.29 7.10
N THR A 89 19.11 2.09 7.00
CA THR A 89 20.33 1.84 6.21
C THR A 89 20.03 1.15 4.88
N THR A 90 19.06 0.26 4.86
CA THR A 90 18.75 -0.61 3.72
C THR A 90 17.40 -0.32 3.07
N PHE A 91 16.55 0.49 3.72
CA PHE A 91 15.14 0.64 3.39
C PHE A 91 14.34 -0.67 3.40
N ALA A 92 14.87 -1.71 4.05
CA ALA A 92 14.15 -2.96 4.25
C ALA A 92 12.91 -2.74 5.10
N LYS A 93 11.85 -3.47 4.77
CA LYS A 93 10.52 -3.34 5.34
C LYS A 93 10.31 -4.45 6.34
N ASP A 94 10.37 -4.11 7.63
CA ASP A 94 10.18 -5.10 8.69
C ASP A 94 8.69 -5.49 8.79
N LEU A 95 8.36 -6.68 8.30
CA LEU A 95 6.97 -7.17 8.28
C LEU A 95 6.41 -7.44 9.68
N THR A 96 7.25 -7.48 10.72
CA THR A 96 6.77 -7.60 12.11
C THR A 96 6.00 -6.36 12.58
N LEU A 97 6.15 -5.22 11.88
CA LEU A 97 5.34 -4.02 12.09
C LEU A 97 3.90 -4.18 11.56
N ILE A 98 3.66 -5.14 10.66
CA ILE A 98 2.34 -5.48 10.15
C ILE A 98 1.67 -6.50 11.07
N GLU A 99 2.28 -7.67 11.21
CA GLU A 99 1.75 -8.77 12.01
C GLU A 99 2.87 -9.59 12.65
N LYS A 100 2.57 -10.19 13.81
CA LYS A 100 3.54 -11.07 14.51
C LYS A 100 3.66 -12.44 13.85
N ASP A 101 2.54 -13.00 13.40
CA ASP A 101 2.52 -14.28 12.71
C ASP A 101 2.75 -14.09 11.20
N LEU A 102 4.01 -14.29 10.80
CA LEU A 102 4.44 -14.12 9.42
C LEU A 102 4.09 -15.31 8.51
N SER A 103 3.45 -16.38 9.00
CA SER A 103 2.99 -17.46 8.12
C SER A 103 1.77 -17.07 7.28
N ASN A 104 1.19 -15.89 7.53
CA ASN A 104 0.01 -15.35 6.84
C ASN A 104 0.27 -13.99 6.18
N VAL A 105 1.54 -13.58 6.06
CA VAL A 105 1.94 -12.28 5.51
C VAL A 105 2.78 -12.48 4.24
N VAL A 106 2.52 -11.69 3.20
CA VAL A 106 3.39 -11.58 2.02
C VAL A 106 3.61 -10.12 1.66
N LEU A 107 4.79 -9.81 1.11
CA LEU A 107 5.14 -8.49 0.61
C LEU A 107 5.34 -8.55 -0.90
N LEU A 108 4.46 -7.91 -1.67
CA LEU A 108 4.65 -7.70 -3.10
C LEU A 108 5.54 -6.48 -3.33
N ASP A 109 6.74 -6.70 -3.87
CA ASP A 109 7.70 -5.62 -4.12
C ASP A 109 8.62 -5.95 -5.29
N ASN A 110 8.98 -4.94 -6.08
CA ASN A 110 9.90 -5.09 -7.19
C ASN A 110 11.37 -5.11 -6.73
N ASN A 111 11.69 -4.54 -5.55
CA ASN A 111 13.05 -4.50 -5.02
C ASN A 111 13.28 -5.61 -3.98
N PRO A 112 14.21 -6.57 -4.23
CA PRO A 112 14.51 -7.63 -3.28
C PRO A 112 15.02 -7.18 -1.91
N THR A 113 15.61 -5.99 -1.84
CA THR A 113 16.08 -5.39 -0.58
C THR A 113 14.91 -5.11 0.37
N ALA A 114 13.72 -4.81 -0.18
CA ALA A 114 12.53 -4.47 0.60
C ALA A 114 12.11 -5.60 1.56
N TYR A 115 12.24 -6.87 1.15
CA TYR A 115 11.94 -8.04 1.99
C TYR A 115 13.20 -8.75 2.52
N SER A 116 14.36 -8.09 2.54
CA SER A 116 15.62 -8.72 2.96
C SER A 116 15.63 -9.20 4.43
N LEU A 117 14.83 -8.58 5.31
CA LEU A 117 14.66 -9.02 6.70
C LEU A 117 13.82 -10.31 6.82
N GLN A 118 12.89 -10.54 5.89
CA GLN A 118 12.02 -11.72 5.85
C GLN A 118 11.90 -12.26 4.42
N PRO A 119 12.98 -12.83 3.85
CA PRO A 119 13.06 -13.12 2.42
C PRO A 119 12.01 -14.14 1.95
N ARG A 120 11.57 -15.05 2.82
CA ARG A 120 10.53 -16.04 2.49
C ARG A 120 9.12 -15.44 2.33
N ASN A 121 8.91 -14.19 2.74
CA ASN A 121 7.64 -13.49 2.65
C ASN A 121 7.55 -12.61 1.39
N GLY A 122 8.66 -12.42 0.65
CA GLY A 122 8.69 -11.59 -0.56
C GLY A 122 7.98 -12.25 -1.74
N LEU A 123 7.22 -11.47 -2.50
CA LEU A 123 6.71 -11.81 -3.82
C LEU A 123 7.35 -10.82 -4.80
N PRO A 124 8.42 -11.20 -5.50
CA PRO A 124 8.98 -10.35 -6.54
C PRO A 124 7.97 -10.11 -7.66
N ILE A 125 7.99 -8.92 -8.23
CA ILE A 125 7.20 -8.50 -9.39
C ILE A 125 8.09 -7.70 -10.34
N ASN A 126 7.81 -7.71 -11.64
CA ASN A 126 8.59 -6.88 -12.56
C ASN A 126 8.28 -5.39 -12.36
N ASP A 127 9.31 -4.57 -12.57
CA ASP A 127 9.20 -3.12 -12.53
C ASP A 127 8.12 -2.64 -13.52
N PHE A 128 7.32 -1.69 -13.07
CA PHE A 128 6.37 -0.99 -13.91
C PHE A 128 6.96 0.32 -14.39
N TYR A 129 7.28 0.39 -15.68
CA TYR A 129 7.88 1.58 -16.31
C TYR A 129 6.86 2.63 -16.78
N GLY A 130 5.55 2.32 -16.75
CA GLY A 130 4.49 3.26 -17.13
C GLY A 130 4.10 3.28 -18.61
N GLU A 131 4.95 2.79 -19.50
CA GLU A 131 4.77 2.92 -20.96
C GLU A 131 3.85 1.86 -21.59
N ASN A 132 3.72 0.70 -20.95
CA ASN A 132 3.00 -0.45 -21.51
C ASN A 132 1.61 -0.61 -20.89
N ASP A 133 0.57 -0.12 -21.57
CA ASP A 133 -0.84 -0.31 -21.16
C ASP A 133 -1.32 -1.77 -21.26
N LEU A 134 -0.53 -2.66 -21.87
CA LEU A 134 -0.79 -4.10 -21.92
C LEU A 134 -0.09 -4.87 -20.78
N ASP A 135 0.53 -4.20 -19.81
CA ASP A 135 1.06 -4.84 -18.60
C ASP A 135 -0.04 -5.71 -17.93
N ARG A 136 0.31 -6.95 -17.59
CA ARG A 136 -0.58 -7.92 -16.94
C ARG A 136 -0.01 -8.45 -15.64
N GLU A 137 1.03 -7.83 -15.09
CA GLU A 137 1.75 -8.37 -13.94
C GLU A 137 0.85 -8.43 -12.70
N LEU A 138 0.04 -7.40 -12.44
CA LEU A 138 -0.95 -7.43 -11.36
C LEU A 138 -2.01 -8.51 -11.55
N ALA A 139 -2.41 -8.81 -12.79
CA ALA A 139 -3.35 -9.89 -13.08
C ALA A 139 -2.73 -11.26 -12.80
N THR A 140 -1.46 -11.46 -13.17
CA THR A 140 -0.71 -12.70 -12.87
C THR A 140 -0.56 -12.90 -11.36
N VAL A 141 -0.16 -11.86 -10.63
CA VAL A 141 -0.04 -11.89 -9.17
C VAL A 141 -1.40 -12.15 -8.51
N SER A 142 -2.47 -11.50 -8.98
CA SER A 142 -3.84 -11.73 -8.49
C SER A 142 -4.26 -13.19 -8.62
N GLY A 143 -3.98 -13.83 -9.76
CA GLY A 143 -4.27 -15.25 -9.98
C GLY A 143 -3.55 -16.16 -8.98
N PHE A 144 -2.26 -15.92 -8.76
CA PHE A 144 -1.45 -16.65 -7.79
C PHE A 144 -1.94 -16.45 -6.34
N LEU A 145 -2.15 -15.20 -5.91
CA LEU A 145 -2.63 -14.88 -4.57
C LEU A 145 -3.99 -15.52 -4.30
N LYS A 146 -4.95 -15.42 -5.23
CA LYS A 146 -6.25 -16.10 -5.08
C LYS A 146 -6.10 -17.60 -4.84
N SER A 147 -5.21 -18.26 -5.59
CA SER A 147 -4.96 -19.70 -5.43
C SER A 147 -4.31 -20.08 -4.09
N SER A 148 -3.61 -19.15 -3.44
CA SER A 148 -2.91 -19.36 -2.17
C SER A 148 -3.65 -18.79 -0.96
N SER A 149 -4.76 -18.08 -1.16
CA SER A 149 -5.54 -17.41 -0.10
C SER A 149 -6.23 -18.36 0.89
N ASN A 150 -6.45 -19.63 0.52
CA ASN A 150 -7.17 -20.56 1.38
C ASN A 150 -6.24 -21.25 2.37
N SER A 151 -6.29 -20.81 3.63
CA SER A 151 -5.46 -21.32 4.72
C SER A 151 -5.58 -22.83 4.98
N ARG A 152 -6.68 -23.48 4.57
CA ARG A 152 -6.81 -24.94 4.66
C ARG A 152 -5.88 -25.68 3.71
N TYR A 153 -5.57 -25.09 2.55
CA TYR A 153 -4.68 -25.66 1.54
C TYR A 153 -3.28 -25.04 1.59
N CYS A 154 -3.16 -23.82 2.11
CA CYS A 154 -1.90 -23.11 2.31
C CYS A 154 -1.82 -22.61 3.77
N PRO A 155 -1.45 -23.48 4.72
CA PRO A 155 -1.35 -23.09 6.14
C PRO A 155 -0.19 -22.13 6.42
N ASP A 156 0.81 -22.09 5.53
CA ASP A 156 1.91 -21.13 5.56
C ASP A 156 2.12 -20.55 4.17
N ILE A 157 1.77 -19.27 3.99
CA ILE A 157 1.84 -18.56 2.71
C ILE A 157 3.27 -18.47 2.18
N ARG A 158 4.28 -18.59 3.05
CA ARG A 158 5.70 -18.53 2.67
C ARG A 158 6.12 -19.70 1.79
N ASP A 159 5.43 -20.83 1.86
CA ASP A 159 5.67 -21.97 0.99
C ASP A 159 5.18 -21.69 -0.44
N ALA A 160 4.04 -20.99 -0.57
CA ALA A 160 3.57 -20.50 -1.86
C ALA A 160 4.50 -19.38 -2.38
N ALA A 161 4.90 -18.44 -1.52
CA ALA A 161 5.81 -17.35 -1.90
C ALA A 161 7.16 -17.88 -2.40
N SER A 162 7.70 -18.92 -1.77
CA SER A 162 8.94 -19.57 -2.22
C SER A 162 8.79 -20.19 -3.63
N GLN A 163 7.63 -20.77 -3.95
CA GLN A 163 7.33 -21.28 -5.29
C GLN A 163 7.20 -20.15 -6.32
N TRP A 164 6.54 -19.06 -5.94
CA TRP A 164 6.44 -17.86 -6.76
C TRP A 164 7.82 -17.28 -7.09
N GLN A 165 8.67 -17.08 -6.07
CA GLN A 165 10.04 -16.59 -6.24
C GLN A 165 10.83 -17.46 -7.21
N LYS A 166 10.78 -18.79 -7.02
CA LYS A 166 11.46 -19.73 -7.91
C LYS A 166 11.00 -19.54 -9.36
N ASN A 167 9.69 -19.55 -9.60
CA ASN A 167 9.15 -19.38 -10.94
C ASN A 167 9.51 -18.01 -11.54
N PHE A 168 9.50 -16.95 -10.74
CA PHE A 168 9.84 -15.60 -11.16
C PHE A 168 11.30 -15.48 -11.62
N TYR A 169 12.25 -16.04 -10.87
CA TYR A 169 13.68 -15.96 -11.21
C TYR A 169 14.12 -17.02 -12.24
N ASP A 170 13.43 -18.16 -12.34
CA ASP A 170 13.72 -19.19 -13.35
C ASP A 170 13.15 -18.84 -14.74
N THR A 171 12.18 -17.93 -14.82
CA THR A 171 11.60 -17.48 -16.09
C THR A 171 12.61 -16.57 -16.81
N PRO A 172 13.02 -16.89 -18.05
CA PRO A 172 13.87 -16.00 -18.83
C PRO A 172 13.19 -14.64 -19.00
N LYS A 173 13.82 -13.59 -18.47
CA LYS A 173 13.43 -12.22 -18.78
C LYS A 173 13.94 -11.94 -20.19
N GLU A 174 13.07 -11.49 -21.09
CA GLU A 174 13.51 -10.97 -22.39
C GLU A 174 14.57 -9.90 -22.12
N SER A 175 15.75 -10.00 -22.75
CA SER A 175 16.83 -9.07 -22.45
C SER A 175 16.45 -7.66 -22.90
N PRO A 176 16.67 -6.62 -22.08
CA PRO A 176 16.41 -5.23 -22.47
C PRO A 176 17.37 -4.68 -23.54
N ASP A 177 18.04 -5.52 -24.33
CA ASP A 177 19.14 -5.12 -25.24
C ASP A 177 18.69 -4.28 -26.47
N GLU A 178 17.49 -3.71 -26.45
CA GLU A 178 17.01 -2.75 -27.45
C GLU A 178 16.60 -1.38 -26.86
N TYR A 179 16.71 -1.19 -25.54
CA TYR A 179 16.54 0.12 -24.90
C TYR A 179 17.91 0.68 -24.51
N LEU A 180 18.39 1.54 -25.40
CA LEU A 180 19.70 2.19 -25.42
C LEU A 180 20.22 2.63 -24.05
N GLU A 181 21.53 2.41 -23.87
CA GLU A 181 22.37 3.19 -22.96
C GLU A 181 22.11 4.68 -23.19
N GLU A 182 21.43 5.37 -22.27
CA GLU A 182 21.72 6.76 -21.92
C GLU A 182 21.00 7.16 -20.62
N GLU A 183 21.83 7.65 -19.70
CA GLU A 183 21.52 8.42 -18.50
C GLU A 183 20.89 7.69 -17.30
N ASN A 184 21.77 7.22 -16.41
CA ASN A 184 21.86 7.64 -15.00
C ASN A 184 20.56 8.24 -14.41
N THR A 185 19.48 7.47 -14.38
CA THR A 185 18.40 7.67 -13.42
C THR A 185 18.89 7.09 -12.12
N LYS A 186 19.73 7.87 -11.43
CA LYS A 186 19.64 7.90 -9.98
C LYS A 186 18.14 7.91 -9.67
N GLU A 187 17.68 7.02 -8.81
CA GLU A 187 16.53 7.36 -7.99
C GLU A 187 16.67 8.84 -7.64
N PRO A 188 15.61 9.68 -7.67
CA PRO A 188 15.65 10.81 -6.80
C PRO A 188 15.60 10.20 -5.39
N SER A 189 16.74 9.68 -4.90
CA SER A 189 17.04 9.60 -3.50
C SER A 189 16.84 11.04 -3.06
N LEU A 190 15.69 11.32 -2.46
CA LEU A 190 15.44 12.57 -1.78
C LEU A 190 16.47 12.60 -0.66
N GLU A 191 17.68 13.06 -0.97
CA GLU A 191 18.77 13.27 -0.03
C GLU A 191 18.20 14.08 1.13
N ALA A 192 18.60 13.74 2.35
CA ALA A 192 18.13 14.43 3.55
C ALA A 192 18.40 15.95 3.51
N SER A 193 19.28 16.41 2.60
CA SER A 193 19.65 17.80 2.38
C SER A 193 18.58 18.67 1.73
N ASP A 194 17.55 18.10 1.11
CA ASP A 194 16.48 18.88 0.45
C ASP A 194 15.36 19.31 1.43
N TRP A 195 15.47 18.90 2.70
CA TRP A 195 14.64 19.43 3.77
C TRP A 195 15.45 20.50 4.51
N GLU A 196 15.18 21.79 4.24
CA GLU A 196 15.57 22.81 5.20
C GLU A 196 14.74 22.58 6.48
N GLU A 197 15.42 22.13 7.55
CA GLU A 197 14.84 22.11 8.89
C GLU A 197 14.60 23.56 9.32
N ASP A 198 13.37 24.04 9.13
CA ASP A 198 12.88 25.17 9.89
C ASP A 198 12.84 24.74 11.37
N GLY A 199 13.88 25.13 12.10
CA GLY A 199 14.03 24.93 13.52
C GLY A 199 12.85 25.51 14.29
N GLY A 200 11.91 24.64 14.66
CA GLY A 200 10.76 24.96 15.48
C GLY A 200 10.29 23.71 16.21
N GLY A 201 11.00 23.34 17.28
CA GLY A 201 10.64 22.19 18.11
C GLY A 201 9.20 22.29 18.62
N THR A 202 8.40 21.28 18.32
CA THR A 202 7.20 20.94 19.07
C THR A 202 7.10 19.41 19.07
N THR A 203 7.14 18.83 20.27
CA THR A 203 6.95 17.40 20.49
C THR A 203 5.54 17.02 20.06
N CYS A 204 5.40 16.24 19.00
CA CYS A 204 4.12 15.62 18.64
C CYS A 204 3.95 14.34 19.44
N SER A 205 3.01 14.39 20.38
CA SER A 205 2.43 13.24 21.05
C SER A 205 1.86 12.27 20.02
N VAL A 206 2.04 10.97 20.28
CA VAL A 206 1.49 9.88 19.49
C VAL A 206 0.00 9.80 19.81
N ASP A 207 -0.86 10.18 18.87
CA ASP A 207 -2.26 9.81 18.89
C ASP A 207 -2.50 8.92 17.65
N ASP A 208 -2.48 7.62 17.90
CA ASP A 208 -3.07 6.60 17.04
C ASP A 208 -4.59 6.83 17.07
N GLU A 209 -5.13 7.50 16.04
CA GLU A 209 -6.57 7.62 15.86
C GLU A 209 -7.12 6.27 15.39
N ASP A 210 -7.52 5.47 16.38
CA ASP A 210 -8.34 4.27 16.30
C ASP A 210 -9.73 4.63 15.75
N PHE A 211 -10.14 3.98 14.67
CA PHE A 211 -11.45 4.19 14.04
C PHE A 211 -12.51 3.44 14.87
N GLY A 212 -13.03 4.11 15.90
CA GLY A 212 -14.11 3.61 16.75
C GLY A 212 -15.44 3.46 16.02
N THR A 213 -16.14 2.37 16.30
CA THR A 213 -17.53 2.14 15.92
C THR A 213 -18.46 2.82 16.93
N ASP A 214 -19.31 3.73 16.47
CA ASP A 214 -20.34 4.35 17.31
C ASP A 214 -21.38 3.30 17.77
N GLU A 215 -21.50 3.12 19.09
CA GLU A 215 -22.63 2.48 19.74
C GLU A 215 -23.74 3.52 19.96
N ASP A 216 -24.90 3.33 19.34
CA ASP A 216 -26.10 4.14 19.62
C ASP A 216 -26.71 3.76 20.97
N GLY A 217 -26.79 4.76 21.84
CA GLY A 217 -27.18 4.66 23.24
C GLY A 217 -28.66 4.46 23.52
N ASP A 218 -28.87 3.74 24.61
CA ASP A 218 -30.09 3.58 25.38
C ASP A 218 -30.47 4.90 26.09
N SER A 219 -31.76 5.22 26.18
CA SER A 219 -32.24 6.27 27.07
C SER A 219 -33.55 5.85 27.75
N ASP A 220 -33.39 5.42 29.00
CA ASP A 220 -34.43 5.27 29.99
C ASP A 220 -35.05 6.63 30.34
N ALA A 221 -36.38 6.68 30.41
CA ALA A 221 -37.11 7.75 31.06
C ALA A 221 -38.14 7.14 32.01
N ASP A 222 -37.77 7.06 33.30
CA ASP A 222 -38.66 6.80 34.42
C ASP A 222 -39.57 8.02 34.68
N GLY A 223 -40.83 7.75 34.97
CA GLY A 223 -41.82 8.73 35.41
C GLY A 223 -42.95 8.05 36.17
N ASP A 224 -42.75 7.89 37.48
CA ASP A 224 -43.69 7.30 38.42
C ASP A 224 -44.91 8.20 38.76
N ASN A 225 -46.06 7.54 38.88
CA ASN A 225 -46.99 7.53 40.02
C ASN A 225 -48.39 8.19 39.97
N GLU A 226 -49.34 7.32 40.34
CA GLU A 226 -50.57 7.47 41.15
C GLU A 226 -51.77 8.34 40.71
N GLY A 227 -52.95 7.70 40.73
CA GLY A 227 -54.23 8.39 40.79
C GLY A 227 -55.47 7.53 40.52
N ASP A 228 -56.02 6.98 41.60
CA ASP A 228 -57.44 6.64 41.86
C ASP A 228 -58.23 5.65 40.98
N GLY A 229 -58.83 4.68 41.68
CA GLY A 229 -59.83 3.79 41.13
C GLY A 229 -61.26 4.32 41.27
N VAL A 230 -62.17 3.69 40.53
CA VAL A 230 -63.56 3.41 40.95
C VAL A 230 -64.17 2.37 40.00
N ASP A 231 -64.69 1.31 40.62
CA ASP A 231 -65.97 0.62 40.42
C ASP A 231 -66.65 0.46 39.03
N ALA A 232 -67.27 -0.73 38.95
CA ALA A 232 -68.60 -1.03 38.43
C ALA A 232 -68.75 -1.66 37.02
N ASP A 233 -69.10 -2.95 37.10
CA ASP A 233 -70.28 -3.59 36.50
C ASP A 233 -70.33 -4.01 35.02
N MET A 234 -70.78 -5.28 34.93
CA MET A 234 -71.43 -6.05 33.85
C MET A 234 -70.59 -6.68 32.74
#